data_AF-A0A1V1T9H3-F1
#
_entry.id   AF-A0A1V1T9H3-F1
#
_cell.length_a   1.000
_cell.length_b   1.000
_cell.length_c   1.000
_cell.angle_alpha   90.00
_cell.angle_beta   90.00
_cell.angle_gamma   90.00
#
_symmetry.space_group_name_H-M   'P 1'
#
loop_
_entity.id
_entity.type
_entity.pdbx_description
1 polymer ?
#
loop_
_entity_poly.entity_id
_entity_poly.type
_entity_poly.pdbx_seq_one_letter_code
_entity_poly.pdbx_strand_id
1 'polypeptide(L)'
;MTEPRSKRDAVKSDSNTWVYSFQGDASKCDQLNALLCTKLGFPSCYDISTQTYTRKVDLIIANAVSGLGATAQKICGDIRHLANWKEIEEPFEASQIGSSAMAYKRNPMRSERVYSLARELMSKPANFANTLSDQWAERTLDDSAIRRMDIPDMFLLSEAILLGLDNITDGLVVYPKRIQSRVQEELPFMVTESIIMKLVAKGASRQDAHEEIRVLSHQAGSVVKNEGKPNDLVSRIKGTEFFKPIWDELDGMLDPKLYTGRSVDIVERYCGVGGPVEIKLVPYMKYITETSTAELSV
;
A
#
# COMPACT_ATOMS: atom_id res chain seq x y z
N MET A 1 -32.26 20.88 -63.98
CA MET A 1 -31.00 21.64 -63.83
C MET A 1 -31.11 22.43 -62.54
N THR A 2 -30.60 21.88 -61.44
CA THR A 2 -30.51 22.57 -60.15
C THR A 2 -29.24 23.41 -60.16
N GLU A 3 -29.37 24.72 -59.92
CA GLU A 3 -28.23 25.62 -59.78
C GLU A 3 -27.28 25.14 -58.67
N PRO A 4 -25.95 25.29 -58.85
CA PRO A 4 -25.02 24.98 -57.79
C PRO A 4 -25.17 26.02 -56.68
N ARG A 5 -25.50 25.58 -55.46
CA ARG A 5 -25.49 26.42 -54.25
C ARG A 5 -24.17 27.18 -54.18
N SER A 6 -24.24 28.50 -54.02
CA SER A 6 -23.06 29.33 -53.91
C SER A 6 -22.26 28.93 -52.66
N LYS A 7 -20.92 29.02 -52.70
CA LYS A 7 -20.06 28.78 -51.52
C LYS A 7 -20.43 29.65 -50.30
N ARG A 8 -21.19 30.74 -50.49
CA ARG A 8 -21.69 31.60 -49.40
C ARG A 8 -22.87 30.99 -48.62
N ASP A 9 -23.62 30.08 -49.22
CA ASP A 9 -24.83 29.53 -48.58
C ASP A 9 -24.52 28.35 -47.64
N ALA A 10 -23.36 27.70 -47.80
CA ALA A 10 -22.90 26.66 -46.89
C ALA A 10 -22.44 27.21 -45.52
N VAL A 11 -22.06 28.50 -45.44
CA VAL A 11 -21.57 29.13 -44.20
C VAL A 11 -22.73 29.56 -43.28
N LYS A 12 -23.98 29.62 -43.78
CA LYS A 12 -25.13 30.10 -43.01
C LYS A 12 -25.76 29.07 -42.07
N SER A 13 -25.41 27.78 -42.14
CA SER A 13 -26.08 26.75 -41.33
C SER A 13 -25.45 26.46 -39.97
N ASP A 14 -24.29 27.04 -39.64
CA ASP A 14 -23.57 26.80 -38.38
C ASP A 14 -23.25 28.11 -37.63
N SER A 15 -24.29 28.91 -37.38
CA SER A 15 -24.18 30.23 -36.72
C SER A 15 -23.67 30.20 -35.27
N ASN A 16 -23.41 29.02 -34.70
CA ASN A 16 -23.00 28.82 -33.30
C ASN A 16 -21.59 28.19 -33.16
N THR A 17 -20.72 28.36 -34.15
CA THR A 17 -19.34 27.85 -34.11
C THR A 17 -18.30 28.98 -33.99
N TRP A 18 -17.13 28.66 -33.42
CA TRP A 18 -16.01 29.60 -33.38
C TRP A 18 -15.52 29.99 -34.79
N VAL A 19 -15.53 29.05 -35.73
CA VAL A 19 -15.18 29.32 -37.14
C VAL A 19 -16.10 30.39 -37.74
N TYR A 20 -17.40 30.31 -37.48
CA TYR A 20 -18.36 31.33 -37.90
C TYR A 20 -18.07 32.69 -37.22
N SER A 21 -17.82 32.68 -35.91
CA SER A 21 -17.47 33.89 -35.15
C SER A 21 -16.19 34.57 -35.66
N PHE A 22 -15.25 33.80 -36.18
CA PHE A 22 -14.03 34.26 -36.82
C PHE A 22 -14.17 34.49 -38.34
N GLN A 23 -15.40 34.60 -38.85
CA GLN A 23 -15.70 34.90 -40.27
C GLN A 23 -15.05 33.91 -41.25
N GLY A 24 -14.91 32.64 -40.84
CA GLY A 24 -14.33 31.56 -41.65
C GLY A 24 -12.82 31.35 -41.48
N ASP A 25 -12.13 32.16 -40.67
CA ASP A 25 -10.70 31.99 -40.38
C ASP A 25 -10.47 30.90 -39.33
N ALA A 26 -10.31 29.65 -39.78
CA ALA A 26 -10.09 28.49 -38.91
C ALA A 26 -8.78 28.57 -38.11
N SER A 27 -7.76 29.29 -38.60
CA SER A 27 -6.47 29.42 -37.89
C SER A 27 -6.62 30.14 -36.54
N LYS A 28 -7.64 31.01 -36.42
CA LYS A 28 -7.97 31.69 -35.16
C LYS A 28 -8.56 30.76 -34.12
N CYS A 29 -9.17 29.63 -34.52
CA CYS A 29 -9.60 28.60 -33.58
C CYS A 29 -8.39 27.94 -32.91
N ASP A 30 -7.34 27.62 -33.68
CA ASP A 30 -6.12 27.04 -33.14
C ASP A 30 -5.37 28.02 -32.23
N GLN A 31 -5.31 29.29 -32.63
CA GLN A 31 -4.74 30.35 -31.79
C GLN A 31 -5.53 30.53 -30.48
N LEU A 32 -6.87 30.48 -30.54
CA LEU A 32 -7.72 30.54 -29.35
C LEU A 32 -7.43 29.35 -28.42
N ASN A 33 -7.34 28.14 -28.96
CA ASN A 33 -6.99 26.94 -28.18
C ASN A 33 -5.63 27.09 -27.49
N ALA A 34 -4.60 27.54 -28.23
CA ALA A 34 -3.26 27.75 -27.67
C ALA A 34 -3.25 28.82 -26.56
N LEU A 35 -4.00 29.92 -26.74
CA LEU A 35 -4.15 30.96 -25.72
C LEU A 35 -4.86 30.45 -24.47
N LEU A 36 -5.93 29.65 -24.62
CA LEU A 36 -6.65 29.05 -23.50
C LEU A 36 -5.77 28.04 -22.74
N CYS A 37 -5.07 27.16 -23.45
CA CYS A 37 -4.17 26.20 -22.84
C CYS A 37 -3.02 26.93 -22.09
N THR A 38 -2.43 27.99 -22.66
CA THR A 38 -1.46 28.87 -21.96
C THR A 38 -2.06 29.52 -20.70
N LYS A 39 -3.26 30.10 -20.81
CA LYS A 39 -3.91 30.82 -19.70
C LYS A 39 -4.32 29.91 -18.54
N LEU A 40 -4.63 28.65 -18.82
CA LEU A 40 -5.02 27.64 -17.84
C LEU A 40 -3.85 26.79 -17.33
N GLY A 41 -2.64 26.99 -17.88
CA GLY A 41 -1.45 26.23 -17.49
C GLY A 41 -1.39 24.80 -18.04
N PHE A 42 -2.13 24.52 -19.13
CA PHE A 42 -2.08 23.22 -19.81
C PHE A 42 -1.11 23.28 -21.00
N PRO A 43 -0.31 22.22 -21.23
CA PRO A 43 0.69 22.21 -22.30
C PRO A 43 0.05 22.15 -23.69
N SER A 44 -1.11 21.53 -23.80
CA SER A 44 -1.86 21.38 -25.06
C SER A 44 -3.31 21.02 -24.77
N CYS A 45 -4.11 21.06 -25.82
CA CYS A 45 -5.50 20.64 -25.81
C CYS A 45 -5.61 19.29 -26.57
N TYR A 46 -6.72 18.56 -26.48
CA TYR A 46 -6.89 17.32 -27.24
C TYR A 46 -6.97 17.61 -28.75
N ASP A 47 -6.24 16.85 -29.57
CA ASP A 47 -6.28 17.00 -31.03
C ASP A 47 -7.67 16.70 -31.61
N ILE A 48 -8.36 15.72 -31.01
CA ILE A 48 -9.69 15.31 -31.41
C ILE A 48 -10.56 15.21 -30.16
N SER A 49 -11.59 16.04 -30.11
CA SER A 49 -12.68 15.95 -29.14
C SER A 49 -14.01 16.20 -29.82
N THR A 50 -15.07 15.61 -29.26
CA THR A 50 -16.44 15.85 -29.67
C THR A 50 -17.04 16.93 -28.77
N GLN A 51 -18.21 16.70 -28.15
CA GLN A 51 -18.78 17.62 -27.17
C GLN A 51 -17.96 17.69 -25.87
N THR A 52 -17.17 16.65 -25.56
CA THR A 52 -16.35 16.58 -24.34
C THR A 52 -15.01 15.89 -24.58
N TYR A 53 -14.09 16.03 -23.63
CA TYR A 53 -12.95 15.12 -23.53
C TYR A 53 -13.43 13.66 -23.34
N THR A 54 -12.66 12.69 -23.81
CA THR A 54 -13.02 11.27 -23.68
C THR A 54 -13.09 10.84 -22.22
N ARG A 55 -14.16 10.14 -21.82
CA ARG A 55 -14.30 9.58 -20.47
C ARG A 55 -13.27 8.51 -20.12
N LYS A 56 -12.45 8.10 -21.10
CA LYS A 56 -11.28 7.25 -20.88
C LYS A 56 -10.24 7.92 -19.98
N VAL A 57 -10.16 9.25 -19.97
CA VAL A 57 -9.32 10.00 -19.05
C VAL A 57 -9.72 9.73 -17.60
N ASP A 58 -11.02 9.79 -17.30
CA ASP A 58 -11.55 9.55 -15.96
C ASP A 58 -11.20 8.11 -15.50
N LEU A 59 -11.34 7.12 -16.39
CA LEU A 59 -10.96 5.73 -16.11
C LEU A 59 -9.45 5.55 -15.87
N ILE A 60 -8.59 6.21 -16.64
CA ILE A 60 -7.13 6.14 -16.45
C ILE A 60 -6.75 6.69 -15.08
N ILE A 61 -7.30 7.85 -14.72
CA ILE A 61 -7.08 8.47 -13.41
C ILE A 61 -7.59 7.55 -12.31
N ALA A 62 -8.81 7.02 -12.44
CA ALA A 62 -9.39 6.13 -11.43
C ALA A 62 -8.56 4.87 -11.20
N ASN A 63 -8.09 4.22 -12.27
CA ASN A 63 -7.23 3.06 -12.15
C ASN A 63 -5.90 3.41 -11.45
N ALA A 64 -5.27 4.53 -11.83
CA ALA A 64 -4.02 4.96 -11.20
C ALA A 64 -4.20 5.26 -9.71
N VAL A 65 -5.26 5.99 -9.35
CA VAL A 65 -5.56 6.37 -7.96
C VAL A 65 -5.99 5.15 -7.12
N SER A 66 -6.76 4.21 -7.68
CA SER A 66 -7.19 3.02 -6.93
C SER A 66 -6.05 2.14 -6.41
N GLY A 67 -4.86 2.21 -7.03
CA GLY A 67 -3.66 1.52 -6.56
C GLY A 67 -3.21 1.97 -5.17
N LEU A 68 -3.50 3.21 -4.79
CA LEU A 68 -3.31 3.72 -3.43
C LEU A 68 -4.15 2.91 -2.43
N GLY A 69 -5.42 2.63 -2.76
CA GLY A 69 -6.31 1.84 -1.93
C GLY A 69 -5.74 0.45 -1.63
N ALA A 70 -5.29 -0.27 -2.65
CA ALA A 70 -4.67 -1.60 -2.46
C ALA A 70 -3.43 -1.54 -1.54
N THR A 71 -2.59 -0.52 -1.73
CA THR A 71 -1.39 -0.29 -0.91
C THR A 71 -1.75 0.02 0.55
N ALA A 72 -2.66 0.96 0.78
CA ALA A 72 -3.11 1.36 2.10
C ALA A 72 -3.79 0.22 2.85
N GLN A 73 -4.64 -0.54 2.17
CA GLN A 73 -5.32 -1.71 2.74
C GLN A 73 -4.30 -2.77 3.22
N LYS A 74 -3.25 -3.02 2.43
CA LYS A 74 -2.17 -3.96 2.81
C LYS A 74 -1.39 -3.46 4.02
N ILE A 75 -0.95 -2.20 4.02
CA ILE A 75 -0.18 -1.60 5.12
C ILE A 75 -0.99 -1.65 6.42
N CYS A 76 -2.22 -1.13 6.40
CA CYS A 76 -3.05 -1.10 7.60
C CYS A 76 -3.51 -2.50 8.04
N GLY A 77 -3.65 -3.44 7.11
CA GLY A 77 -3.90 -4.85 7.43
C GLY A 77 -2.77 -5.45 8.28
N ASP A 78 -1.52 -5.26 7.86
CA ASP A 78 -0.35 -5.73 8.60
C ASP A 78 -0.24 -5.05 9.98
N ILE A 79 -0.45 -3.73 10.05
CA ILE A 79 -0.41 -3.00 11.34
C ILE A 79 -1.45 -3.55 12.31
N ARG A 80 -2.66 -3.85 11.84
CA ARG A 80 -3.72 -4.48 12.67
C ARG A 80 -3.31 -5.86 13.17
N HIS A 81 -2.64 -6.65 12.34
CA HIS A 81 -2.11 -7.96 12.75
C HIS A 81 -0.97 -7.81 13.77
N LEU A 82 -0.04 -6.89 13.57
CA LEU A 82 1.08 -6.64 14.50
C LEU A 82 0.59 -6.07 15.85
N ALA A 83 -0.50 -5.29 15.84
CA ALA A 83 -1.17 -4.83 17.05
C ALA A 83 -1.80 -5.97 17.85
N ASN A 84 -2.38 -6.98 17.18
CA ASN A 84 -2.86 -8.19 17.86
C ASN A 84 -1.73 -8.90 18.63
N TRP A 85 -0.53 -8.96 18.04
CA TRP A 85 0.66 -9.54 18.66
C TRP A 85 1.35 -8.63 19.68
N LYS A 86 0.92 -7.36 19.78
CA LYS A 86 1.50 -6.30 20.62
C LYS A 86 2.94 -5.96 20.24
N GLU A 87 3.30 -6.17 18.98
CA GLU A 87 4.64 -5.87 18.46
C GLU A 87 4.73 -4.43 17.95
N ILE A 88 3.66 -3.95 17.32
CA ILE A 88 3.53 -2.59 16.83
C ILE A 88 2.12 -2.06 17.17
N GLU A 89 2.02 -0.81 17.60
CA GLU A 89 0.74 -0.11 17.77
C GLU A 89 0.74 1.19 16.94
N GLU A 90 -0.45 1.62 16.51
CA GLU A 90 -0.64 2.97 15.97
C GLU A 90 -0.53 4.02 17.09
N PRO A 91 -0.24 5.29 16.76
CA PRO A 91 -0.16 6.36 17.75
C PRO A 91 -1.42 6.46 18.60
N PHE A 92 -1.24 6.66 19.90
CA PHE A 92 -2.31 6.75 20.89
C PHE A 92 -2.22 8.09 21.62
N GLU A 93 -3.23 8.94 21.47
CA GLU A 93 -3.24 10.24 22.13
C GLU A 93 -3.48 10.08 23.64
N ALA A 94 -2.89 10.98 24.44
CA ALA A 94 -2.98 10.92 25.90
C ALA A 94 -4.42 10.96 26.43
N SER A 95 -5.33 11.63 25.72
CA SER A 95 -6.76 11.74 26.03
C SER A 95 -7.64 10.70 25.33
N GLN A 96 -7.07 9.83 24.48
CA GLN A 96 -7.86 8.89 23.69
C GLN A 96 -8.43 7.77 24.56
N ILE A 97 -9.73 7.50 24.40
CA ILE A 97 -10.41 6.39 25.06
C ILE A 97 -10.45 5.21 24.07
N GLY A 98 -9.60 4.20 24.26
CA GLY A 98 -9.53 3.03 23.38
C GLY A 98 -10.76 2.11 23.47
N SER A 99 -11.39 2.03 24.64
CA SER A 99 -12.65 1.32 24.89
C SER A 99 -13.36 1.96 26.09
N SER A 100 -14.69 2.10 26.00
CA SER A 100 -15.53 2.64 27.08
C SER A 100 -15.52 1.80 28.36
N ALA A 101 -15.09 0.52 28.29
CA ALA A 101 -15.15 -0.42 29.41
C ALA A 101 -13.82 -1.13 29.74
N MET A 102 -12.88 -1.24 28.79
CA MET A 102 -11.64 -2.00 28.97
C MET A 102 -10.41 -1.11 28.84
N ALA A 103 -9.89 -0.61 29.97
CA ALA A 103 -8.76 0.33 30.03
C ALA A 103 -7.46 -0.20 29.40
N TYR A 104 -7.25 -1.52 29.34
CA TYR A 104 -6.06 -2.11 28.73
C TYR A 104 -6.17 -2.28 27.20
N LYS A 105 -7.37 -2.14 26.63
CA LYS A 105 -7.63 -2.48 25.22
C LYS A 105 -7.36 -1.27 24.32
N ARG A 106 -6.28 -1.36 23.54
CA ARG A 106 -5.95 -0.43 22.47
C ARG A 106 -6.34 -1.03 21.13
N ASN A 107 -7.23 -0.36 20.40
CA ASN A 107 -7.69 -0.80 19.09
C ASN A 107 -6.97 0.01 18.00
N PRO A 108 -6.53 -0.61 16.90
CA PRO A 108 -5.94 0.08 15.76
C PRO A 108 -7.01 0.76 14.89
N MET A 109 -7.79 1.67 15.49
CA MET A 109 -8.98 2.27 14.89
C MET A 109 -8.67 3.15 13.68
N ARG A 110 -7.52 3.85 13.67
CA ARG A 110 -7.09 4.68 12.53
C ARG A 110 -6.75 3.77 11.36
N SER A 111 -6.01 2.70 11.63
CA SER A 111 -5.68 1.68 10.64
C SER A 111 -6.94 0.99 10.10
N GLU A 112 -7.94 0.71 10.94
CA GLU A 112 -9.24 0.16 10.52
C GLU A 112 -10.03 1.13 9.64
N ARG A 113 -10.03 2.43 9.98
CA ARG A 113 -10.66 3.48 9.16
C ARG A 113 -10.00 3.57 7.79
N VAL A 114 -8.66 3.68 7.73
CA VAL A 114 -7.92 3.72 6.46
C VAL A 114 -8.18 2.45 5.64
N TYR A 115 -8.15 1.27 6.26
CA TYR A 115 -8.48 0.01 5.59
C TYR A 115 -9.89 0.01 4.97
N SER A 116 -10.87 0.59 5.67
CA SER A 116 -12.24 0.68 5.16
C SER A 116 -12.37 1.65 3.98
N LEU A 117 -11.78 2.85 4.09
CA LEU A 117 -11.78 3.86 3.02
C LEU A 117 -11.03 3.36 1.79
N ALA A 118 -9.93 2.65 1.98
CA ALA A 118 -9.14 2.03 0.92
C ALA A 118 -9.95 1.02 0.11
N ARG A 119 -10.79 0.21 0.77
CA ARG A 119 -11.68 -0.74 0.09
C ARG A 119 -12.70 -0.02 -0.79
N GLU A 120 -13.26 1.10 -0.32
CA GLU A 120 -14.19 1.90 -1.12
C GLU A 120 -13.47 2.57 -2.30
N LEU A 121 -12.26 3.10 -2.11
CA LEU A 121 -11.48 3.68 -3.21
C LEU A 121 -11.21 2.65 -4.33
N MET A 122 -10.95 1.40 -3.96
CA MET A 122 -10.74 0.30 -4.91
C MET A 122 -12.01 -0.09 -5.70
N SER A 123 -13.21 0.29 -5.23
CA SER A 123 -14.46 -0.02 -5.93
C SER A 123 -14.74 0.96 -7.09
N LYS A 124 -14.23 2.19 -6.99
CA LYS A 124 -14.52 3.31 -7.91
C LYS A 124 -14.24 3.04 -9.39
N PRO A 125 -13.14 2.37 -9.82
CA PRO A 125 -12.82 2.20 -11.24
C PRO A 125 -13.91 1.53 -12.07
N ALA A 126 -14.75 0.67 -11.46
CA ALA A 126 -15.84 -0.01 -12.16
C ALA A 126 -16.86 1.00 -12.74
N ASN A 127 -17.22 2.03 -11.97
CA ASN A 127 -18.16 3.06 -12.40
C ASN A 127 -17.61 3.88 -13.59
N PHE A 128 -16.32 4.22 -13.54
CA PHE A 128 -15.66 4.92 -14.65
C PHE A 128 -15.55 4.06 -15.91
N ALA A 129 -15.33 2.75 -15.78
CA ALA A 129 -15.30 1.83 -16.90
C ALA A 129 -16.67 1.71 -17.59
N ASN A 130 -17.74 1.60 -16.79
CA ASN A 130 -19.12 1.57 -17.29
C ASN A 130 -19.49 2.90 -17.95
N THR A 131 -19.15 4.04 -17.32
CA THR A 131 -19.40 5.38 -17.86
C THR A 131 -18.73 5.59 -19.22
N LEU A 132 -17.50 5.12 -19.39
CA LEU A 132 -16.82 5.17 -20.69
C LEU A 132 -17.53 4.29 -21.73
N SER A 133 -17.88 3.06 -21.35
CA SER A 133 -18.40 2.06 -22.28
C SER A 133 -19.79 2.43 -22.83
N ASP A 134 -20.58 3.16 -22.05
CA ASP A 134 -21.94 3.60 -22.39
C ASP A 134 -21.99 4.97 -23.09
N GLN A 135 -20.86 5.65 -23.35
CA GLN A 135 -20.88 6.88 -24.14
C GLN A 135 -21.26 6.61 -25.60
N TRP A 136 -22.47 7.02 -26.00
CA TRP A 136 -22.91 6.87 -27.38
C TRP A 136 -22.47 8.07 -28.24
N ALA A 137 -21.80 7.76 -29.35
CA ALA A 137 -21.35 8.73 -30.36
C ALA A 137 -20.62 9.94 -29.76
N GLU A 138 -21.07 11.17 -30.04
CA GLU A 138 -20.37 12.39 -29.61
C GLU A 138 -20.49 12.68 -28.11
N ARG A 139 -21.61 12.29 -27.47
CA ARG A 139 -21.85 12.29 -26.02
C ARG A 139 -23.28 11.87 -25.67
N THR A 140 -23.43 11.15 -24.57
CA THR A 140 -24.68 11.01 -23.81
C THR A 140 -24.53 11.61 -22.39
N LEU A 141 -25.63 12.09 -21.81
CA LEU A 141 -25.63 12.88 -20.55
C LEU A 141 -25.67 12.04 -19.27
N ASP A 142 -25.87 10.73 -19.39
CA ASP A 142 -25.85 9.76 -18.28
C ASP A 142 -24.53 9.80 -17.49
N ASP A 143 -23.45 10.24 -18.12
CA ASP A 143 -22.16 10.49 -17.49
C ASP A 143 -22.18 11.58 -16.41
N SER A 144 -23.12 12.53 -16.47
CA SER A 144 -23.09 13.75 -15.67
C SER A 144 -23.31 13.48 -14.18
N ALA A 145 -24.33 12.69 -13.83
CA ALA A 145 -24.69 12.47 -12.44
C ALA A 145 -23.63 11.64 -11.70
N ILE A 146 -23.20 10.53 -12.31
CA ILE A 146 -22.21 9.63 -11.71
C ILE A 146 -20.85 10.31 -11.51
N ARG A 147 -20.39 11.10 -12.50
CA ARG A 147 -19.10 11.84 -12.40
C ARG A 147 -19.12 12.93 -11.34
N ARG A 148 -20.29 13.50 -11.01
CA ARG A 148 -20.42 14.49 -9.92
C ARG A 148 -20.24 13.88 -8.53
N MET A 149 -20.47 12.58 -8.39
CA MET A 149 -20.27 11.85 -7.14
C MET A 149 -18.88 11.21 -7.12
N ASP A 150 -18.57 10.40 -8.14
CA ASP A 150 -17.38 9.54 -8.09
C ASP A 150 -16.06 10.29 -8.26
N ILE A 151 -16.02 11.41 -9.02
CA ILE A 151 -14.77 12.17 -9.15
C ILE A 151 -14.40 12.81 -7.80
N PRO A 152 -15.26 13.61 -7.13
CA PRO A 152 -14.96 14.14 -5.81
C PRO A 152 -14.71 13.04 -4.76
N ASP A 153 -15.57 12.02 -4.71
CA ASP A 153 -15.45 10.93 -3.73
C ASP A 153 -14.11 10.22 -3.84
N MET A 154 -13.65 9.91 -5.06
CA MET A 154 -12.35 9.26 -5.27
C MET A 154 -11.18 10.07 -4.71
N PHE A 155 -11.17 11.40 -4.91
CA PHE A 155 -10.11 12.26 -4.40
C PHE A 155 -10.22 12.49 -2.89
N LEU A 156 -11.43 12.64 -2.35
CA LEU A 156 -11.66 12.77 -0.90
C LEU A 156 -11.27 11.49 -0.14
N LEU A 157 -11.59 10.32 -0.70
CA LEU A 157 -11.14 9.04 -0.16
C LEU A 157 -9.61 8.94 -0.16
N SER A 158 -8.98 9.34 -1.27
CA SER A 158 -7.52 9.31 -1.40
C SER A 158 -6.84 10.24 -0.41
N GLU A 159 -7.36 11.45 -0.24
CA GLU A 159 -6.88 12.43 0.75
C GLU A 159 -7.01 11.87 2.17
N ALA A 160 -8.19 11.38 2.54
CA ALA A 160 -8.42 10.82 3.88
C ALA A 160 -7.53 9.59 4.16
N ILE A 161 -7.24 8.77 3.15
CA ILE A 161 -6.30 7.66 3.25
C ILE A 161 -4.87 8.16 3.48
N LEU A 162 -4.41 9.15 2.70
CA LEU A 162 -3.06 9.69 2.83
C LEU A 162 -2.83 10.38 4.17
N LEU A 163 -3.77 11.22 4.62
CA LEU A 163 -3.73 11.85 5.95
C LEU A 163 -3.74 10.80 7.06
N GLY A 164 -4.54 9.74 6.90
CA GLY A 164 -4.57 8.63 7.83
C GLY A 164 -3.25 7.88 7.90
N LEU A 165 -2.66 7.56 6.75
CA LEU A 165 -1.35 6.88 6.68
C LEU A 165 -0.25 7.75 7.28
N ASP A 166 -0.17 9.02 6.91
CA ASP A 166 0.84 9.96 7.41
C ASP A 166 0.83 9.98 8.94
N ASN A 167 -0.33 10.24 9.53
CA ASN A 167 -0.52 10.23 10.98
C ASN A 167 -0.15 8.89 11.64
N ILE A 168 -0.57 7.76 11.05
CA ILE A 168 -0.24 6.43 11.59
C ILE A 168 1.27 6.21 11.55
N THR A 169 1.91 6.49 10.41
CA THR A 169 3.33 6.18 10.18
C THR A 169 4.28 7.06 10.96
N ASP A 170 3.93 8.32 11.21
CA ASP A 170 4.75 9.25 12.00
C ASP A 170 4.82 8.82 13.48
N GLY A 171 3.72 8.30 14.02
CA GLY A 171 3.61 7.95 15.44
C GLY A 171 3.64 6.45 15.75
N LEU A 172 4.14 5.59 14.85
CA LEU A 172 4.20 4.14 15.08
C LEU A 172 5.00 3.81 16.36
N VAL A 173 4.42 2.99 17.22
CA VAL A 173 5.07 2.51 18.45
C VAL A 173 5.51 1.07 18.26
N VAL A 174 6.81 0.80 18.43
CA VAL A 174 7.39 -0.55 18.32
C VAL A 174 7.74 -1.08 19.71
N TYR A 175 7.49 -2.36 19.97
CA TYR A 175 7.79 -3.02 21.24
C TYR A 175 8.88 -4.11 21.08
N PRO A 176 10.18 -3.74 21.07
CA PRO A 176 11.28 -4.68 20.81
C PRO A 176 11.32 -5.89 21.75
N LYS A 177 10.95 -5.72 23.02
CA LYS A 177 10.92 -6.81 23.99
C LYS A 177 9.82 -7.83 23.69
N ARG A 178 8.67 -7.38 23.18
CA ARG A 178 7.60 -8.29 22.76
C ARG A 178 7.99 -9.07 21.51
N ILE A 179 8.58 -8.38 20.52
CA ILE A 179 9.14 -9.00 19.32
C ILE A 179 10.17 -10.07 19.73
N GLN A 180 11.13 -9.72 20.60
CA GLN A 180 12.14 -10.64 21.10
C GLN A 180 11.52 -11.88 21.77
N SER A 181 10.52 -11.70 22.64
CA SER A 181 9.82 -12.83 23.29
C SER A 181 9.21 -13.78 22.28
N ARG A 182 8.44 -13.27 21.31
CA ARG A 182 7.79 -14.10 20.30
C ARG A 182 8.78 -14.80 19.38
N VAL A 183 9.85 -14.11 18.97
CA VAL A 183 10.91 -14.73 18.19
C VAL A 183 11.52 -15.89 18.98
N GLN A 184 11.78 -15.73 20.28
CA GLN A 184 12.35 -16.80 21.11
C GLN A 184 11.40 -17.98 21.36
N GLU A 185 10.08 -17.76 21.30
CA GLU A 185 9.09 -18.85 21.37
C GLU A 185 9.20 -19.80 20.15
N GLU A 186 9.49 -19.25 18.96
CA GLU A 186 9.50 -19.98 17.69
C GLU A 186 10.91 -20.37 17.20
N LEU A 187 11.94 -19.59 17.57
CA LEU A 187 13.30 -19.75 17.07
C LEU A 187 13.86 -21.18 17.27
N PRO A 188 13.65 -21.88 18.40
CA PRO A 188 14.11 -23.25 18.54
C PRO A 188 13.64 -24.20 17.43
N PHE A 189 12.41 -24.00 16.92
CA PHE A 189 11.90 -24.80 15.80
C PHE A 189 12.56 -24.42 14.47
N MET A 190 12.79 -23.12 14.25
CA MET A 190 13.39 -22.60 13.01
C MET A 190 14.87 -22.96 12.85
N VAL A 191 15.61 -23.11 13.95
CA VAL A 191 17.07 -23.37 13.91
C VAL A 191 17.43 -24.86 13.80
N THR A 192 16.45 -25.75 13.69
CA THR A 192 16.67 -27.21 13.63
C THR A 192 17.61 -27.63 12.50
N GLU A 193 17.53 -27.01 11.32
CA GLU A 193 18.48 -27.27 10.23
C GLU A 193 19.92 -26.86 10.62
N SER A 194 20.10 -25.71 11.27
CA SER A 194 21.41 -25.26 11.74
C SER A 194 22.00 -26.24 12.76
N ILE A 195 21.16 -26.78 13.65
CA ILE A 195 21.52 -27.80 14.63
C ILE A 195 22.00 -29.08 13.95
N ILE A 196 21.26 -29.58 12.96
CA ILE A 196 21.64 -30.77 12.18
C ILE A 196 23.00 -30.52 11.50
N MET A 197 23.18 -29.38 10.82
CA MET A 197 24.44 -29.06 10.13
C MET A 197 25.62 -29.01 11.10
N LYS A 198 25.41 -28.49 12.31
CA LYS A 198 26.44 -28.44 13.34
C LYS A 198 26.85 -29.84 13.82
N LEU A 199 25.89 -30.72 14.03
CA LEU A 199 26.14 -32.12 14.40
C LEU A 199 26.89 -32.88 13.29
N VAL A 200 26.48 -32.68 12.04
CA VAL A 200 27.16 -33.28 10.87
C VAL A 200 28.61 -32.80 10.79
N ALA A 201 28.87 -31.52 11.02
CA ALA A 201 30.23 -30.98 11.09
C ALA A 201 31.08 -31.60 12.24
N LYS A 202 30.42 -32.15 13.27
CA LYS A 202 31.06 -32.91 14.35
C LYS A 202 31.09 -34.43 14.13
N GLY A 203 30.76 -34.88 12.91
CA GLY A 203 30.86 -36.27 12.49
C GLY A 203 29.59 -37.10 12.70
N ALA A 204 28.47 -36.51 13.10
CA ALA A 204 27.20 -37.23 13.19
C ALA A 204 26.60 -37.54 11.81
N SER A 205 25.86 -38.64 11.70
CA SER A 205 25.03 -38.94 10.53
C SER A 205 23.93 -37.89 10.39
N ARG A 206 23.79 -37.30 9.19
CA ARG A 206 22.72 -36.35 8.91
C ARG A 206 21.34 -36.97 9.10
N GLN A 207 21.18 -38.23 8.72
CA GLN A 207 19.90 -38.94 8.81
C GLN A 207 19.50 -39.15 10.27
N ASP A 208 20.45 -39.58 11.10
CA ASP A 208 20.21 -39.82 12.52
C ASP A 208 19.95 -38.50 13.24
N ALA A 209 20.72 -37.45 12.93
CA ALA A 209 20.52 -36.12 13.50
C ALA A 209 19.16 -35.51 13.15
N HIS A 210 18.70 -35.72 11.91
CA HIS A 210 17.38 -35.30 11.49
C HIS A 210 16.28 -36.07 12.23
N GLU A 211 16.42 -37.38 12.40
CA GLU A 211 15.38 -38.18 13.08
C GLU A 211 15.28 -37.85 14.57
N GLU A 212 16.42 -37.70 15.25
CA GLU A 212 16.46 -37.29 16.66
C GLU A 212 15.81 -35.92 16.86
N ILE A 213 16.19 -34.90 16.06
CA ILE A 213 15.61 -33.56 16.20
C ILE A 213 14.12 -33.55 15.82
N ARG A 214 13.70 -34.38 14.85
CA ARG A 214 12.30 -34.52 14.46
C ARG A 214 11.47 -35.03 15.63
N VAL A 215 11.91 -36.08 16.31
CA VAL A 215 11.20 -36.64 17.47
C VAL A 215 11.06 -35.59 18.58
N LEU A 216 12.15 -34.92 18.96
CA LEU A 216 12.10 -33.87 19.99
C LEU A 216 11.21 -32.69 19.59
N SER A 217 11.24 -32.28 18.31
CA SER A 217 10.41 -31.19 17.78
C SER A 217 8.91 -31.53 17.81
N HIS A 218 8.53 -32.78 17.52
CA HIS A 218 7.13 -33.23 17.63
C HIS A 218 6.66 -33.22 19.09
N GLN A 219 7.50 -33.64 20.02
CA GLN A 219 7.18 -33.61 21.45
C GLN A 219 6.99 -32.17 21.95
N ALA A 220 7.94 -31.28 21.66
CA ALA A 220 7.83 -29.86 22.02
C ALA A 220 6.63 -29.18 21.35
N GLY A 221 6.36 -29.50 20.08
CA GLY A 221 5.18 -29.02 19.37
C GLY A 221 3.86 -29.48 20.01
N SER A 222 3.82 -30.72 20.53
CA SER A 222 2.67 -31.22 21.31
C SER A 222 2.52 -30.47 22.64
N VAL A 223 3.60 -30.19 23.35
CA VAL A 223 3.58 -29.40 24.60
C VAL A 223 2.99 -28.01 24.36
N VAL A 224 3.42 -27.33 23.28
CA VAL A 224 2.88 -26.01 22.92
C VAL A 224 1.40 -26.09 22.55
N LYS A 225 1.01 -27.01 21.66
CA LYS A 225 -0.34 -27.04 21.07
C LYS A 225 -1.39 -27.72 21.95
N ASN A 226 -1.04 -28.83 22.60
CA ASN A 226 -1.97 -29.66 23.36
C ASN A 226 -1.97 -29.32 24.85
N GLU A 227 -0.87 -28.77 25.39
CA GLU A 227 -0.77 -28.42 26.82
C GLU A 227 -0.75 -26.91 27.09
N GLY A 228 -0.58 -26.08 26.05
CA GLY A 228 -0.53 -24.62 26.21
C GLY A 228 0.70 -24.12 26.99
N LYS A 229 1.78 -24.90 27.00
CA LYS A 229 3.02 -24.58 27.74
C LYS A 229 4.08 -23.97 26.81
N PRO A 230 5.11 -23.30 27.38
CA PRO A 230 6.24 -22.78 26.60
C PRO A 230 6.97 -23.87 25.81
N ASN A 231 7.58 -23.48 24.70
CA ASN A 231 8.44 -24.34 23.90
C ASN A 231 9.64 -24.84 24.73
N ASP A 232 9.76 -26.16 24.88
CA ASP A 232 10.79 -26.84 25.66
C ASP A 232 11.81 -27.59 24.78
N LEU A 233 11.86 -27.34 23.47
CA LEU A 233 12.77 -28.04 22.55
C LEU A 233 14.24 -27.92 22.96
N VAL A 234 14.67 -26.74 23.39
CA VAL A 234 16.06 -26.49 23.81
C VAL A 234 16.44 -27.33 25.03
N SER A 235 15.55 -27.45 26.02
CA SER A 235 15.82 -28.26 27.21
C SER A 235 15.82 -29.75 26.89
N ARG A 236 14.97 -30.20 25.98
CA ARG A 236 14.99 -31.58 25.45
C ARG A 236 16.33 -31.90 24.79
N ILE A 237 16.82 -31.02 23.91
CA ILE A 237 18.12 -31.18 23.25
C ILE A 237 19.26 -31.26 24.27
N LYS A 238 19.27 -30.39 25.28
CA LYS A 238 20.25 -30.43 26.38
C LYS A 238 20.13 -31.67 27.28
N GLY A 239 19.00 -32.37 27.25
CA GLY A 239 18.76 -33.61 27.98
C GLY A 239 19.02 -34.89 27.19
N THR A 240 19.32 -34.81 25.90
CA THR A 240 19.51 -35.95 25.02
C THR A 240 20.99 -36.11 24.65
N GLU A 241 21.60 -37.24 25.06
CA GLU A 241 23.05 -37.49 24.92
C GLU A 241 23.54 -37.41 23.47
N PHE A 242 22.70 -37.73 22.48
CA PHE A 242 23.02 -37.57 21.06
C PHE A 242 23.47 -36.15 20.69
N PHE A 243 22.90 -35.12 21.34
CA PHE A 243 23.19 -33.71 21.07
C PHE A 243 24.35 -33.15 21.91
N LYS A 244 24.95 -33.96 22.79
CA LYS A 244 26.06 -33.54 23.67
C LYS A 244 27.20 -32.80 22.95
N PRO A 245 27.61 -33.15 21.72
CA PRO A 245 28.67 -32.44 21.03
C PRO A 245 28.38 -30.94 20.79
N ILE A 246 27.14 -30.48 20.86
CA ILE A 246 26.74 -29.10 20.58
C ILE A 246 26.11 -28.36 21.76
N TRP A 247 26.03 -28.96 22.95
CA TRP A 247 25.36 -28.35 24.11
C TRP A 247 25.91 -26.97 24.46
N ASP A 248 27.24 -26.80 24.44
CA ASP A 248 27.92 -25.54 24.76
C ASP A 248 27.72 -24.46 23.69
N GLU A 249 27.30 -24.84 22.48
CA GLU A 249 27.11 -23.92 21.35
C GLU A 249 25.64 -23.55 21.17
N LEU A 250 24.72 -24.31 21.74
CA LEU A 250 23.28 -24.20 21.50
C LEU A 250 22.72 -22.82 21.87
N ASP A 251 23.18 -22.23 22.99
CA ASP A 251 22.71 -20.91 23.42
C ASP A 251 23.14 -19.81 22.43
N GLY A 252 24.34 -19.93 21.85
CA GLY A 252 24.82 -19.01 20.82
C GLY A 252 24.06 -19.13 19.49
N MET A 253 23.55 -20.33 19.19
CA MET A 253 22.69 -20.58 18.02
C MET A 253 21.29 -19.98 18.19
N LEU A 254 20.89 -19.52 19.37
CA LEU A 254 19.58 -18.90 19.61
C LEU A 254 19.63 -17.37 19.57
N ASP A 255 20.69 -16.78 19.02
CA ASP A 255 20.73 -15.35 18.70
C ASP A 255 19.91 -15.06 17.42
N PRO A 256 18.78 -14.33 17.52
CA PRO A 256 17.94 -14.02 16.35
C PRO A 256 18.67 -13.27 15.24
N LYS A 257 19.73 -12.51 15.57
CA LYS A 257 20.47 -11.71 14.58
C LYS A 257 21.12 -12.56 13.50
N LEU A 258 21.49 -13.80 13.83
CA LEU A 258 22.06 -14.77 12.90
C LEU A 258 21.08 -15.16 11.78
N TYR A 259 19.78 -14.94 11.98
CA TYR A 259 18.71 -15.43 11.10
C TYR A 259 18.01 -14.31 10.30
N THR A 260 18.64 -13.14 10.22
CA THR A 260 18.09 -11.99 9.47
C THR A 260 18.51 -11.95 8.00
N GLY A 261 19.40 -12.86 7.58
CA GLY A 261 19.93 -12.91 6.22
C GLY A 261 20.52 -11.58 5.78
N ARG A 262 19.99 -11.01 4.69
CA ARG A 262 20.41 -9.71 4.14
C ARG A 262 19.44 -8.56 4.41
N SER A 263 18.57 -8.71 5.41
CA SER A 263 17.47 -7.75 5.62
C SER A 263 17.99 -6.32 5.82
N VAL A 264 19.05 -6.14 6.61
CA VAL A 264 19.68 -4.82 6.83
C VAL A 264 20.23 -4.24 5.52
N ASP A 265 21.08 -5.00 4.81
CA ASP A 265 21.64 -4.58 3.52
C ASP A 265 20.56 -4.15 2.50
N ILE A 266 19.44 -4.88 2.47
CA ILE A 266 18.34 -4.64 1.54
C ILE A 266 17.66 -3.30 1.88
N VAL A 267 17.37 -3.08 3.16
CA VAL A 267 16.75 -1.84 3.64
C VAL A 267 17.67 -0.65 3.42
N GLU A 268 18.96 -0.75 3.76
CA GLU A 268 19.93 0.34 3.59
C GLU A 268 20.12 0.68 2.10
N ARG A 269 20.18 -0.32 1.21
CA ARG A 269 20.28 -0.07 -0.24
C ARG A 269 19.02 0.58 -0.81
N TYR A 270 17.85 0.22 -0.29
CA TYR A 270 16.58 0.69 -0.83
C TYR A 270 16.18 2.08 -0.29
N CYS A 271 16.28 2.27 1.02
CA CYS A 271 15.83 3.45 1.77
C CYS A 271 16.95 4.39 2.19
N GLY A 272 18.21 3.95 2.19
CA GLY A 272 19.35 4.76 2.61
C GLY A 272 19.76 5.82 1.57
N VAL A 273 20.84 6.53 1.88
CA VAL A 273 21.37 7.62 1.05
C VAL A 273 21.77 7.11 -0.34
N GLY A 274 21.31 7.80 -1.38
CA GLY A 274 21.45 7.40 -2.79
C GLY A 274 20.53 6.25 -3.21
N GLY A 275 19.66 5.78 -2.32
CA GLY A 275 18.74 4.68 -2.58
C GLY A 275 17.56 5.05 -3.47
N PRO A 276 16.86 4.05 -4.06
CA PRO A 276 15.65 4.25 -4.85
C PRO A 276 14.58 5.15 -4.22
N VAL A 277 14.37 5.06 -2.90
CA VAL A 277 13.37 5.90 -2.20
C VAL A 277 13.77 7.36 -2.25
N GLU A 278 14.99 7.70 -1.83
CA GLU A 278 15.47 9.09 -1.84
C GLU A 278 15.40 9.70 -3.25
N ILE A 279 15.88 8.98 -4.26
CA ILE A 279 15.85 9.42 -5.67
C ILE A 279 14.42 9.78 -6.11
N LYS A 280 13.43 8.98 -5.71
CA LYS A 280 12.02 9.23 -6.05
C LYS A 280 11.41 10.40 -5.28
N LEU A 281 11.92 10.69 -4.08
CA LEU A 281 11.44 11.78 -3.23
C LEU A 281 12.10 13.13 -3.55
N VAL A 282 13.28 13.18 -4.19
CA VAL A 282 13.99 14.43 -4.54
C VAL A 282 13.08 15.53 -5.13
N PRO A 283 12.21 15.27 -6.13
CA PRO A 283 11.34 16.31 -6.68
C PRO A 283 10.31 16.87 -5.70
N TYR A 284 10.05 16.16 -4.61
CA TYR A 284 9.02 16.46 -3.62
C TYR A 284 9.59 16.91 -2.26
N MET A 285 10.92 16.95 -2.10
CA MET A 285 11.57 17.22 -0.82
C MET A 285 11.12 18.54 -0.19
N LYS A 286 10.91 19.58 -1.00
CA LYS A 286 10.39 20.87 -0.50
C LYS A 286 9.08 20.67 0.27
N TYR A 287 8.13 19.92 -0.31
CA TYR A 287 6.85 19.67 0.32
C TYR A 287 7.02 18.88 1.61
N ILE A 288 7.83 17.82 1.59
CA ILE A 288 8.09 16.96 2.75
C ILE A 288 8.69 17.75 3.92
N THR A 289 9.64 18.65 3.65
CA THR A 289 10.31 19.44 4.70
C THR A 289 9.47 20.59 5.24
N GLU A 290 8.48 21.06 4.48
CA GLU A 290 7.62 22.19 4.85
C GLU A 290 6.32 21.74 5.53
N THR A 291 5.93 20.46 5.42
CA THR A 291 4.72 19.90 6.03
C THR A 291 4.94 19.38 7.45
N SER A 292 3.92 19.53 8.28
CA SER A 292 3.79 18.81 9.55
C SER A 292 2.92 17.57 9.38
N THR A 293 3.05 16.61 10.29
CA THR A 293 2.18 15.44 10.39
C THR A 293 0.72 15.84 10.35
N ALA A 294 -0.08 15.07 9.61
CA ALA A 294 -1.52 15.25 9.52
C ALA A 294 -2.20 15.13 10.90
N GLU A 295 -2.91 16.18 11.29
CA GLU A 295 -3.82 16.15 12.43
C GLU A 295 -5.15 15.52 12.00
N LEU A 296 -5.53 14.43 12.64
CA LEU A 296 -6.81 13.79 12.42
C LEU A 296 -7.77 14.26 13.50
N SER A 297 -8.88 14.90 13.11
CA SER A 297 -10.00 15.08 14.05
C SER A 297 -10.51 13.70 14.43
N VAL A 298 -10.27 13.30 15.68
CA VAL A 298 -10.80 12.08 16.29
C VAL A 298 -12.24 12.32 16.73
#